data_AF-A0A975B8Y8-F1
#
_entry.id   AF-A0A975B8Y8-F1
#
_cell.length_a   1.000
_cell.length_b   1.000
_cell.length_c   1.000
_cell.angle_alpha   90.00
_cell.angle_beta   90.00
_cell.angle_gamma   90.00
#
_symmetry.space_group_name_H-M   'P 1'
#
loop_
_entity.id
_entity.type
_entity.pdbx_description
1 polymer ?
#
loop_
_entity_poly.entity_id
_entity_poly.type
_entity_poly.pdbx_seq_one_letter_code
_entity_poly.pdbx_strand_id
1 'polypeptide(L)'
;MISERFWSKEHFPVVYENNTAKAVMVDIISFEKIEIILDNLMNRESETEDSILAASGMLKNLITQARNSRPSENWKAELNEL
;
A
#
# COMPACT_ATOMS: atom_id res chain seq x y z
N MET A 1 -14.73 1.98 7.61
CA MET A 1 -16.07 1.37 7.43
C MET A 1 -16.09 -0.01 6.75
N ILE A 2 -15.34 -0.30 5.68
CA ILE A 2 -15.25 -1.69 5.15
C ILE A 2 -14.29 -2.56 5.97
N SER A 3 -13.15 -1.99 6.39
CA SER A 3 -12.13 -2.67 7.21
C SER A 3 -12.64 -3.11 8.58
N GLU A 4 -13.42 -2.27 9.27
CA GLU A 4 -13.92 -2.55 10.63
C GLU A 4 -14.82 -3.79 10.69
N ARG A 5 -15.59 -4.07 9.65
CA ARG A 5 -16.43 -5.29 9.58
C ARG A 5 -15.61 -6.55 9.33
N PHE A 6 -14.57 -6.46 8.50
CA PHE A 6 -13.68 -7.60 8.21
C PHE A 6 -12.96 -8.08 9.47
N TRP A 7 -12.53 -7.16 10.33
CA TRP A 7 -11.85 -7.48 11.59
C TRP A 7 -12.80 -7.77 12.78
N SER A 8 -14.12 -7.89 12.55
CA SER A 8 -15.05 -8.22 13.63
C SER A 8 -14.80 -9.64 14.15
N LYS A 9 -14.71 -9.79 15.47
CA LYS A 9 -14.58 -11.09 16.15
C LYS A 9 -15.72 -12.06 15.80
N GLU A 10 -16.86 -11.54 15.36
CA GLU A 10 -18.02 -12.32 14.93
C GLU A 10 -17.80 -13.09 13.62
N HIS A 11 -16.85 -12.67 12.79
CA HIS A 11 -16.54 -13.34 11.52
C HIS A 11 -15.63 -14.55 11.67
N PHE A 12 -14.94 -14.69 12.81
CA PHE A 12 -13.95 -15.73 13.00
C PHE A 12 -14.28 -16.58 14.22
N PRO A 13 -14.57 -17.88 14.05
CA PRO A 13 -14.75 -18.78 15.18
C PRO A 13 -13.53 -18.77 16.09
N VAL A 14 -13.74 -18.68 17.40
CA VAL A 14 -12.67 -18.65 18.40
C VAL A 14 -12.62 -19.97 19.14
N VAL A 15 -11.44 -20.58 19.20
CA VAL A 15 -11.17 -21.79 19.97
C VAL A 15 -10.80 -21.41 21.39
N TYR A 16 -11.51 -21.99 22.36
CA TYR A 16 -11.30 -21.77 23.78
C TYR A 16 -10.73 -23.02 24.44
N GLU A 17 -9.76 -22.83 25.33
CA GLU A 17 -9.26 -23.88 26.24
C GLU A 17 -9.37 -23.34 27.67
N ASN A 18 -9.99 -24.10 28.58
CA ASN A 18 -10.22 -23.67 29.97
C ASN A 18 -10.86 -22.26 30.06
N ASN A 19 -11.87 -21.99 29.24
CA ASN A 19 -12.56 -20.71 29.17
C ASN A 19 -11.68 -19.52 28.72
N THR A 20 -10.49 -19.79 28.16
CA THR A 20 -9.53 -18.79 27.66
C THR A 20 -9.43 -18.91 26.15
N ALA A 21 -9.56 -17.80 25.42
CA ALA A 21 -9.39 -17.78 23.97
C ALA A 21 -7.92 -18.09 23.61
N LYS A 22 -7.70 -19.12 22.78
CA LYS A 22 -6.34 -19.55 22.38
C LYS A 22 -6.04 -19.40 20.90
N ALA A 23 -7.04 -19.59 20.05
CA ALA A 23 -6.87 -19.48 18.61
C ALA A 23 -8.12 -18.95 17.95
N VAL A 24 -7.94 -18.42 16.74
CA VAL A 24 -9.02 -17.94 15.87
C VAL A 24 -8.95 -18.74 14.58
N MET A 25 -10.07 -19.29 14.15
CA MET A 25 -10.17 -20.04 12.90
C MET A 25 -10.47 -19.08 11.76
N VAL A 26 -9.71 -19.19 10.70
CA VAL A 26 -9.84 -18.40 9.46
C VAL A 26 -9.88 -19.36 8.29
N ASP A 27 -10.73 -19.10 7.29
CA ASP A 27 -10.67 -19.80 6.02
C ASP A 27 -9.42 -19.36 5.23
N ILE A 28 -9.01 -20.18 4.27
CA ILE A 28 -7.75 -19.96 3.53
C ILE A 28 -7.75 -18.63 2.73
N ILE A 29 -8.90 -18.20 2.21
CA ILE A 29 -9.02 -16.97 1.42
C ILE A 29 -8.89 -15.76 2.35
N SER A 30 -9.49 -15.82 3.53
CA SER A 30 -9.34 -14.79 4.56
C SER A 30 -7.92 -14.75 5.12
N PHE A 31 -7.28 -15.92 5.30
CA PHE A 31 -5.89 -16.02 5.74
C PHE A 31 -4.94 -15.31 4.78
N GLU A 32 -5.00 -15.60 3.48
CA GLU A 32 -4.16 -14.95 2.46
C GLU A 32 -4.30 -13.41 2.50
N LYS A 33 -5.52 -12.90 2.67
CA LYS A 33 -5.76 -11.46 2.79
C LYS A 33 -5.15 -10.87 4.06
N ILE A 34 -5.28 -11.57 5.19
CA ILE A 34 -4.69 -11.16 6.47
C ILE A 34 -3.17 -11.15 6.36
N GLU A 35 -2.58 -12.19 5.76
CA GLU A 35 -1.14 -12.32 5.55
C GLU A 35 -0.59 -11.15 4.72
N ILE A 36 -1.22 -10.82 3.59
CA ILE A 36 -0.83 -9.67 2.76
C ILE A 36 -0.91 -8.36 3.54
N ILE A 37 -1.95 -8.16 4.34
CA ILE A 37 -2.10 -6.93 5.14
C ILE A 37 -1.00 -6.86 6.21
N LEU A 38 -0.75 -7.96 6.92
CA LEU A 38 0.29 -8.02 7.95
C LEU A 38 1.67 -7.82 7.35
N ASP A 39 1.97 -8.45 6.22
CA ASP A 39 3.23 -8.30 5.51
C ASP A 39 3.46 -6.84 5.08
N ASN A 40 2.44 -6.19 4.52
CA ASN A 40 2.49 -4.76 4.19
C ASN A 40 2.64 -3.85 5.41
N LEU A 41 2.09 -4.21 6.57
CA LEU A 41 2.24 -3.43 7.81
C LEU A 41 3.62 -3.62 8.43
N MET A 42 4.17 -4.83 8.37
CA MET A 42 5.47 -5.19 8.92
C MET A 42 6.62 -4.71 8.04
N ASN A 43 6.45 -4.77 6.72
CA ASN A 43 7.40 -4.28 5.71
C ASN A 43 7.08 -2.87 5.25
N ARG A 44 6.24 -2.15 6.00
CA ARG A 44 6.07 -0.72 5.78
C ARG A 44 7.41 -0.09 6.15
N GLU A 45 8.28 0.08 5.16
CA GLU A 45 9.39 1.00 5.29
C GLU A 45 8.81 2.29 5.86
N SER A 46 9.48 2.86 6.87
CA SER A 46 9.15 4.21 7.25
C SER A 46 9.47 5.08 6.04
N GLU A 47 8.49 5.27 5.14
CA GLU A 47 8.49 6.43 4.28
C GLU A 47 8.40 7.60 5.25
N THR A 48 9.56 8.07 5.68
CA THR A 48 9.68 9.29 6.45
C THR A 48 8.95 10.34 5.66
N GLU A 49 8.07 11.08 6.32
CA GLU A 49 7.33 12.19 5.72
C GLU A 49 8.27 13.11 4.92
N ASP A 50 9.51 13.25 5.39
CA ASP A 50 10.64 13.90 4.72
C ASP A 50 10.98 13.35 3.33
N SER A 51 10.93 12.03 3.12
CA SER A 51 11.19 11.38 1.82
C SER A 51 10.08 11.68 0.82
N ILE A 52 8.82 11.67 1.28
CA ILE A 52 7.65 12.03 0.47
C ILE A 52 7.68 13.53 0.13
N LEU A 53 8.04 14.38 1.09
CA LEU A 53 8.21 15.82 0.90
C LEU A 53 9.36 16.14 -0.07
N ALA A 54 10.48 15.43 0.03
CA ALA A 54 11.61 15.55 -0.89
C ALA A 54 11.23 15.12 -2.33
N ALA A 55 10.55 13.98 -2.47
CA ALA A 55 10.04 13.53 -3.77
C ALA A 55 9.01 14.49 -4.37
N SER A 56 8.15 15.08 -3.53
CA SER A 56 7.18 16.11 -3.94
C SER A 56 7.85 17.38 -4.46
N GLY A 57 8.93 17.82 -3.81
CA GLY A 57 9.76 18.93 -4.30
C GLY A 57 10.38 18.64 -5.67
N MET A 58 10.90 17.42 -5.86
CA MET A 58 11.46 16.97 -7.14
C MET A 58 10.40 16.90 -8.25
N LEU A 59 9.22 16.34 -7.95
CA LEU A 59 8.09 16.27 -8.89
C LEU A 59 7.59 17.66 -9.28
N LYS A 60 7.50 18.59 -8.33
CA LYS A 60 7.10 19.98 -8.59
C LYS A 60 8.11 20.70 -9.50
N ASN A 61 9.40 20.41 -9.34
CA ASN A 61 10.44 20.93 -10.21
C ASN A 61 10.36 20.32 -11.61
N LEU A 62 10.14 19.00 -11.74
CA LEU A 62 9.91 18.32 -13.01
C LEU A 62 8.69 18.86 -13.75
N ILE A 63 7.57 19.08 -13.06
CA ILE A 63 6.36 19.67 -13.65
C ILE A 63 6.63 21.11 -14.12
N THR A 64 7.36 21.89 -13.32
CA THR A 64 7.74 23.27 -13.69
C THR A 64 8.63 23.26 -14.94
N GLN A 65 9.63 22.38 -14.98
CA GLN A 65 10.51 22.22 -16.13
C GLN A 65 9.73 21.77 -17.37
N ALA A 66 8.85 20.77 -17.24
CA ALA A 66 8.03 20.29 -18.35
C ALA A 66 7.06 21.37 -18.88
N ARG A 67 6.51 22.22 -18.00
CA ARG A 67 5.64 23.34 -18.40
C ARG A 67 6.39 24.47 -19.11
N ASN A 68 7.64 24.71 -18.73
CA ASN A 68 8.48 25.77 -19.30
C ASN A 68 9.30 25.30 -20.51
N SER A 69 9.36 23.99 -20.73
CA SER A 69 10.02 23.39 -21.88
C SER A 69 9.04 23.31 -23.05
N ARG A 70 9.52 23.57 -24.27
CA ARG A 70 8.74 23.21 -25.46
C ARG A 70 8.77 21.68 -25.61
N PRO A 71 7.62 21.04 -25.89
CA PRO A 71 7.60 19.64 -26.27
C PRO A 71 8.59 19.42 -27.43
N SER A 72 9.39 18.35 -27.39
CA SER A 72 10.26 18.05 -28.52
C SER A 72 9.37 17.75 -29.74
N GLU A 73 9.78 18.23 -30.92
CA GLU A 73 9.00 18.03 -32.15
C GLU A 73 8.86 16.55 -32.53
N ASN A 74 9.71 15.68 -31.94
CA ASN A 74 9.78 14.25 -32.24
C ASN A 74 9.60 13.36 -31.00
N TRP A 75 8.90 13.85 -29.97
CA TRP A 75 8.73 13.18 -28.68
C TRP A 75 8.26 11.72 -28.77
N LYS A 76 7.52 11.39 -29.83
CA LYS A 76 6.99 10.04 -30.08
C LYS A 76 8.06 9.04 -30.54
N ALA A 77 9.11 9.52 -31.22
CA ALA A 77 10.27 8.71 -31.58
C ALA A 77 11.17 8.50 -30.36
N GLU A 78 11.44 9.56 -29.60
CA GLU A 78 12.26 9.52 -28.38
C GLU A 78 11.67 8.60 -27.30
N LEU A 79 10.34 8.52 -27.20
CA LEU A 79 9.67 7.66 -26.21
C LEU A 79 9.66 6.17 -26.58
N ASN A 80 9.86 5.83 -27.86
CA ASN A 80 10.00 4.44 -28.32
C ASN A 80 11.45 3.93 -28.20
N GLU A 81 12.42 4.83 -28.00
CA GLU A 81 13.84 4.50 -27.81
C GLU A 81 14.24 4.38 -26.33
N LEU A 82 13.34 4.75 -25.40
CA LEU A 82 13.45 4.55 -23.95
C LEU A 82 12.93 3.17 -23.53
#